data_AF-A0A7W6HCF3-F1
#
_entry.id   AF-A0A7W6HCF3-F1
#
_cell.length_a   1.000
_cell.length_b   1.000
_cell.length_c   1.000
_cell.angle_alpha   90.00
_cell.angle_beta   90.00
_cell.angle_gamma   90.00
#
_symmetry.space_group_name_H-M   'P 1'
#
loop_
_entity.id
_entity.type
_entity.pdbx_description
1 polymer ?
#
loop_
_entity_poly.entity_id
_entity_poly.type
_entity_poly.pdbx_seq_one_letter_code
_entity_poly.pdbx_strand_id
1 'polypeptide(L)'
;MGAAGHVLTRFNRGDGKTPATPGLSMALRLFSFGERDPGIAAAAVSIFGWRRGEIALRGALAGSVPSAVSPELVSRIQISLLDEGRELSAQLGGPYETAGIASGTEPDP
;
A
#
# COMPACT_ATOMS: atom_id res chain seq x y z
N MET A 1 10.74 -12.09 1.46
CA MET A 1 9.30 -11.98 1.79
C MET A 1 8.60 -11.50 0.52
N GLY A 2 7.29 -11.27 0.42
CA GLY A 2 6.68 -10.71 -0.80
C GLY A 2 6.12 -9.30 -0.54
N ALA A 3 5.85 -8.51 -1.58
CA ALA A 3 5.30 -7.15 -1.43
C ALA A 3 4.04 -7.11 -0.54
N ALA A 4 3.09 -8.04 -0.73
CA ALA A 4 1.91 -8.18 0.12
C ALA A 4 2.27 -8.51 1.57
N GLY A 5 3.25 -9.40 1.78
CA GLY A 5 3.74 -9.73 3.12
C GLY A 5 4.28 -8.51 3.86
N HIS A 6 5.05 -7.68 3.15
CA HIS A 6 5.57 -6.42 3.67
C HIS A 6 4.47 -5.40 4.01
N VAL A 7 3.37 -5.36 3.24
CA VAL A 7 2.19 -4.54 3.60
C VAL A 7 1.62 -5.05 4.92
N LEU A 8 1.32 -6.34 5.01
CA LEU A 8 0.66 -6.94 6.18
C LEU A 8 1.49 -6.81 7.46
N THR A 9 2.82 -6.91 7.38
CA THR A 9 3.70 -6.79 8.55
C THR A 9 3.89 -5.36 9.03
N ARG A 10 3.56 -4.36 8.21
CA ARG A 10 3.68 -2.95 8.58
C ARG A 10 2.52 -2.42 9.40
N PHE A 11 1.49 -3.23 9.66
CA PHE A 11 0.41 -2.90 10.57
C PHE A 11 0.48 -3.79 11.82
N ASN A 12 0.12 -3.23 12.96
CA ASN A 12 0.03 -3.94 14.22
C ASN A 12 -0.94 -5.12 14.07
N ARG A 13 -0.47 -6.35 14.33
CA ARG A 13 -1.30 -7.57 14.19
C ARG A 13 -2.47 -7.61 15.17
N GLY A 14 -2.41 -6.86 16.28
CA GLY A 14 -3.44 -6.85 17.31
C GLY A 14 -4.73 -6.15 16.86
N ASP A 15 -4.62 -4.97 16.29
CA ASP A 15 -5.76 -4.14 15.87
C ASP A 15 -5.90 -4.01 14.34
N GLY A 16 -4.81 -4.14 13.58
CA GLY A 16 -4.76 -3.90 12.15
C GLY A 16 -4.97 -2.43 11.77
N LYS A 17 -4.88 -1.50 12.73
CA LYS A 17 -5.21 -0.07 12.56
C LYS A 17 -3.97 0.78 12.64
N THR A 18 -3.10 0.46 13.60
CA THR A 18 -1.90 1.24 13.85
C THR A 18 -0.78 0.71 12.99
N PRO A 19 -0.15 1.54 12.14
CA PRO A 19 1.12 1.19 11.55
C PRO A 19 2.12 0.77 12.63
N ALA A 20 2.83 -0.33 12.41
CA ALA A 20 3.92 -0.77 13.27
C ALA A 20 5.05 0.27 13.34
N THR A 21 5.11 1.19 12.38
CA THR A 21 6.05 2.31 12.32
C THR A 21 5.29 3.64 12.34
N PRO A 22 5.57 4.55 13.31
CA PRO A 22 4.96 5.88 13.34
C PRO A 22 5.19 6.66 12.03
N GLY A 23 4.17 7.42 11.58
CA GLY A 23 4.26 8.25 10.37
C GLY A 23 4.02 7.52 9.04
N LEU A 24 3.66 6.24 9.08
CA LEU A 24 3.34 5.47 7.88
C LEU A 24 1.96 5.90 7.30
N SER A 25 1.92 6.23 6.02
CA SER A 25 0.66 6.50 5.33
C SER A 25 -0.21 5.24 5.23
N MET A 26 -1.53 5.43 5.31
CA MET A 26 -2.50 4.38 5.02
C MET A 26 -2.45 3.92 3.56
N ALA A 27 -2.08 4.77 2.59
CA ALA A 27 -1.85 4.35 1.20
C ALA A 27 -0.43 3.78 1.01
N LEU A 28 -0.04 2.81 1.84
CA LEU A 28 1.27 2.19 1.80
C LEU A 28 1.49 1.52 0.44
N ARG A 29 2.38 2.09 -0.36
CA ARG A 29 2.85 1.54 -1.63
C ARG A 29 4.13 0.77 -1.37
N LEU A 30 4.16 -0.49 -1.77
CA LEU A 30 5.39 -1.26 -1.72
C LEU A 30 5.67 -1.87 -3.07
N PHE A 31 6.91 -1.75 -3.49
CA PHE A 31 7.44 -2.46 -4.63
C PHE A 31 8.60 -3.32 -4.16
N SER A 32 8.64 -4.55 -4.61
CA SER A 32 9.62 -5.57 -4.26
C SER A 32 10.15 -6.16 -5.56
N PHE A 33 11.47 -6.30 -5.67
CA PHE A 33 12.12 -6.88 -6.84
C PHE A 33 12.83 -8.15 -6.41
N GLY A 34 12.48 -9.29 -7.00
CA GLY A 34 13.27 -10.51 -6.84
C GLY A 34 13.15 -11.22 -5.49
N GLU A 35 12.37 -10.73 -4.52
CA GLU A 35 12.41 -11.28 -3.15
C GLU A 35 11.79 -12.68 -3.00
N ARG A 36 10.81 -13.03 -3.84
CA ARG A 36 10.20 -14.37 -3.88
C ARG A 36 10.72 -15.19 -5.05
N ASP A 37 10.94 -14.53 -6.18
CA ASP A 37 11.43 -15.10 -7.42
C ASP A 37 12.28 -14.02 -8.13
N PRO A 38 13.56 -14.29 -8.46
CA PRO A 38 14.45 -13.34 -9.14
C PRO A 38 13.91 -12.80 -10.47
N GLY A 39 13.06 -13.56 -11.16
CA GLY A 39 12.43 -13.18 -12.42
C GLY A 39 11.20 -12.28 -12.27
N ILE A 40 10.77 -11.97 -11.05
CA ILE A 40 9.50 -11.28 -10.77
C ILE A 40 9.72 -10.05 -9.89
N ALA A 41 9.08 -8.96 -10.27
CA ALA A 41 8.82 -7.83 -9.39
C ALA A 41 7.34 -7.82 -8.97
N ALA A 42 7.07 -7.34 -7.76
CA ALA A 42 5.74 -7.29 -7.20
C ALA A 42 5.47 -5.92 -6.56
N ALA A 43 4.27 -5.41 -6.79
CA ALA A 43 3.73 -4.23 -6.17
C ALA A 43 2.62 -4.63 -5.19
N ALA A 44 2.47 -3.93 -4.08
CA ALA A 44 1.35 -4.12 -3.18
C ALA A 44 0.90 -2.81 -2.53
N VAL A 45 -0.41 -2.74 -2.26
CA VAL A 45 -1.03 -1.67 -1.46
C VAL A 45 -1.88 -2.26 -0.34
N SER A 46 -2.02 -1.52 0.75
CA SER A 46 -2.94 -1.83 1.85
C SER A 46 -4.40 -1.61 1.45
N ILE A 47 -5.29 -2.46 1.97
CA ILE A 47 -6.74 -2.35 1.80
C ILE A 47 -7.39 -2.22 3.18
N PHE A 48 -8.23 -1.20 3.36
CA PHE A 48 -8.94 -0.93 4.63
C PHE A 48 -10.44 -1.13 4.49
N GLY A 49 -11.10 -1.38 5.62
CA GLY A 49 -12.55 -1.46 5.68
C GLY A 49 -13.06 -1.61 7.10
N TRP A 50 -14.38 -1.63 7.26
CA TRP A 50 -15.01 -1.83 8.56
C TRP A 50 -14.83 -3.25 9.08
N ARG A 51 -14.41 -3.38 10.34
CA ARG A 51 -14.33 -4.63 11.09
C ARG A 51 -14.76 -4.36 12.53
N ARG A 52 -15.84 -5.01 12.98
CA ARG A 52 -16.36 -4.91 14.35
C ARG A 52 -16.59 -3.47 14.83
N GLY A 53 -17.17 -2.63 13.96
CA GLY A 53 -17.50 -1.25 14.30
C GLY A 53 -16.31 -0.29 14.25
N GLU A 54 -15.19 -0.68 13.64
CA GLU A 54 -14.00 0.17 13.50
C GLU A 54 -13.33 -0.02 12.14
N ILE A 55 -12.54 0.95 11.69
CA ILE A 55 -11.71 0.82 10.48
C ILE A 55 -10.47 -0.02 10.80
N ALA A 56 -10.15 -1.01 9.95
CA ALA A 56 -8.94 -1.80 10.07
C ALA A 56 -8.44 -2.32 8.71
N LEU A 57 -7.16 -2.70 8.65
CA LEU A 57 -6.57 -3.41 7.51
C LEU A 57 -7.34 -4.72 7.27
N ARG A 58 -7.80 -4.90 6.03
CA ARG A 58 -8.49 -6.10 5.56
C ARG A 58 -7.58 -7.03 4.77
N GLY A 59 -6.55 -6.47 4.16
CA GLY A 59 -5.57 -7.23 3.40
C GLY A 59 -4.62 -6.34 2.62
N ALA A 60 -3.99 -6.92 1.62
CA ALA A 60 -3.16 -6.23 0.65
C ALA A 60 -3.58 -6.63 -0.76
N LEU A 61 -3.69 -5.66 -1.66
CA LEU A 61 -3.85 -5.91 -3.09
C LEU A 61 -2.47 -5.91 -3.72
N ALA A 62 -2.12 -6.96 -4.46
CA ALA A 62 -0.80 -7.11 -5.06
C ALA A 62 -0.87 -7.47 -6.54
N GLY A 63 0.05 -6.90 -7.32
CA GLY A 63 0.29 -7.22 -8.72
C GLY A 63 1.73 -7.68 -8.92
N SER A 64 1.95 -8.56 -9.89
CA SER A 64 3.28 -9.08 -10.23
C SER A 64 3.57 -8.89 -11.71
N VAL A 65 4.82 -8.57 -12.03
CA VAL A 65 5.32 -8.42 -13.39
C VAL A 65 6.72 -9.03 -13.51
N PRO A 66 7.21 -9.33 -14.72
CA PRO A 66 8.62 -9.69 -14.90
C PRO A 66 9.55 -8.66 -14.27
N SER A 67 10.70 -9.06 -13.74
CA SER A 67 11.66 -8.13 -13.14
C SER A 67 12.34 -7.22 -14.19
N ALA A 68 12.38 -7.65 -15.45
CA ALA A 68 12.87 -6.88 -16.59
C ALA A 68 11.81 -5.92 -17.16
N VAL A 69 11.21 -5.08 -16.31
CA VAL A 69 10.22 -4.06 -16.71
C VAL A 69 10.82 -2.66 -16.68
N SER A 70 10.32 -1.78 -17.55
CA SER A 70 10.78 -0.39 -17.58
C SER A 70 10.31 0.41 -16.35
N PRO A 71 11.08 1.40 -15.88
CA PRO A 71 10.68 2.26 -14.75
C PRO A 71 9.34 2.97 -14.95
N GLU A 72 8.98 3.31 -16.19
CA GLU A 72 7.72 3.95 -16.55
C GLU A 72 6.55 2.97 -16.35
N LEU A 73 6.73 1.71 -16.74
CA LEU A 73 5.72 0.68 -16.52
C LEU A 73 5.54 0.42 -15.02
N VAL A 74 6.63 0.38 -14.25
CA VAL A 74 6.58 0.27 -12.77
C VAL A 74 5.75 1.42 -12.17
N SER A 75 6.00 2.65 -12.59
CA SER A 75 5.26 3.83 -12.13
C SER A 75 3.76 3.72 -12.47
N ARG A 76 3.42 3.29 -13.68
CA ARG A 76 2.01 3.08 -14.08
C ARG A 76 1.33 2.00 -13.25
N ILE A 77 2.01 0.87 -13.01
CA ILE A 77 1.48 -0.21 -12.18
C ILE A 77 1.24 0.29 -10.76
N GLN A 78 2.17 1.05 -10.20
CA GLN A 78 2.00 1.63 -8.87
C GLN A 78 0.75 2.50 -8.81
N ILE A 79 0.60 3.46 -9.73
CA ILE A 79 -0.56 4.35 -9.81
C ILE A 79 -1.86 3.55 -9.93
N SER A 80 -1.94 2.62 -10.88
CA SER A 80 -3.13 1.82 -11.09
C SER A 80 -3.49 0.96 -9.88
N LEU A 81 -2.50 0.37 -9.20
CA LEU A 81 -2.73 -0.46 -8.02
C LEU A 81 -3.26 0.38 -6.84
N LEU A 82 -2.90 1.65 -6.76
CA LEU A 82 -3.42 2.55 -5.75
C LEU A 82 -4.85 2.99 -6.00
N ASP A 83 -5.16 3.30 -7.25
CA ASP A 83 -6.53 3.67 -7.62
C ASP A 83 -7.46 2.50 -7.34
N GLU A 84 -7.04 1.28 -7.70
CA GLU A 84 -7.78 0.06 -7.40
C GLU A 84 -7.86 -0.21 -5.88
N GLY A 85 -6.76 -0.03 -5.16
CA GLY A 85 -6.73 -0.20 -3.71
C GLY A 85 -7.61 0.79 -2.97
N ARG A 86 -7.70 2.03 -3.49
CA ARG A 86 -8.59 3.08 -3.02
C ARG A 86 -10.04 2.70 -3.25
N GLU A 87 -10.38 2.30 -4.47
CA GLU A 87 -11.74 1.91 -4.82
C GLU A 87 -12.20 0.73 -3.97
N LEU A 88 -11.37 -0.32 -3.87
CA LEU A 88 -11.68 -1.49 -3.06
C LEU A 88 -11.83 -1.14 -1.57
N SER A 89 -10.98 -0.26 -1.03
CA SER A 89 -11.13 0.20 0.35
C SER A 89 -12.42 0.99 0.55
N ALA A 90 -12.78 1.86 -0.39
CA ALA A 90 -14.03 2.63 -0.35
C ALA A 90 -15.26 1.72 -0.40
N GLN A 91 -15.25 0.67 -1.24
CA GLN A 91 -16.30 -0.35 -1.29
C GLN A 91 -16.47 -1.09 0.05
N LEU A 92 -15.38 -1.25 0.82
CA LEU A 92 -15.39 -1.83 2.16
C LEU A 92 -15.67 -0.80 3.28
N GLY A 93 -15.98 0.44 2.92
CA GLY A 93 -16.20 1.58 3.81
C GLY A 93 -14.94 2.04 4.56
N GLY A 94 -13.76 1.67 4.09
CA GLY A 94 -12.47 2.08 4.62
C GLY A 94 -12.00 3.42 4.06
N PRO A 95 -11.35 4.28 4.87
CA PRO A 95 -10.69 5.46 4.37
C PRO A 95 -9.47 5.07 3.53
N TYR A 96 -9.19 5.88 2.51
CA TYR A 96 -7.97 5.80 1.76
C TYR A 96 -7.40 7.21 1.69
N GLU A 97 -6.48 7.54 2.58
CA GLU A 97 -5.72 8.78 2.43
C GLU A 97 -4.73 8.58 1.30
N THR A 98 -4.95 9.26 0.17
CA THR A 98 -3.87 9.50 -0.78
C THR A 98 -2.76 10.14 0.04
N ALA A 99 -1.60 9.50 0.16
CA ALA A 99 -0.41 10.19 0.62
C ALA A 99 -0.34 11.45 -0.24
N GLY A 100 -0.65 12.61 0.36
CA GLY A 100 -0.38 13.87 -0.26
C GLY A 100 1.07 13.78 -0.66
N ILE A 101 1.36 14.07 -1.93
CA ILE A 101 2.67 14.63 -2.26
C ILE A 101 2.86 15.69 -1.18
N ALA A 102 3.85 15.53 -0.32
CA ALA A 102 4.18 16.55 0.66
C ALA A 102 4.59 17.78 -0.15
N SER A 103 3.61 18.59 -0.55
CA SER A 103 3.82 19.93 -1.00
C SER A 103 4.38 20.63 0.21
N GLY A 104 5.70 20.77 0.23
CA GLY A 104 6.39 21.65 1.15
C GLY A 104 5.65 22.98 1.15
N THR A 105 5.04 23.31 2.27
CA THR A 105 4.82 24.69 2.64
C THR A 105 5.33 24.78 4.06
N GLU A 106 6.55 25.29 4.12
CA GLU A 106 7.26 25.76 5.30
C GLU A 106 6.29 26.50 6.24
N PRO A 107 6.33 26.27 7.56
CA PRO A 107 5.77 27.22 8.50
C PRO A 107 6.75 28.40 8.58
N ASP A 108 6.32 29.56 8.10
CA ASP A 108 7.01 30.84 8.30
C ASP A 108 6.05 31.80 9.03
N PRO A 109 6.56 32.69 9.88
CA PRO A 109 6.77 32.50 11.32
C PRO A 109 5.63 33.06 12.19
#